data_AF-A0A955F083-F1
#
_entry.id   AF-A0A955F083-F1
#
_cell.length_a   1.000
_cell.length_b   1.000
_cell.length_c   1.000
_cell.angle_alpha   90.00
_cell.angle_beta   90.00
_cell.angle_gamma   90.00
#
_symmetry.space_group_name_H-M   'P 1'
#
loop_
_entity.id
_entity.type
_entity.pdbx_description
1 polymer ?
#
loop_
_entity_poly.entity_id
_entity_poly.type
_entity_poly.pdbx_seq_one_letter_code
_entity_poly.pdbx_strand_id
1 'polypeptide(L)'
;QLARVPALDEETIGRAYGHRSYFHGEPEDRREGEATVLPTWRGPRLSTVFATERSDRYALAISNPLRDETESTAGVIGVMLEVGAFAEIPGDDAAAGADRFAVLIDQRTQPPGLILHHPRLADLPGARRRALIEEHGEERLCAPAIPSGSLSHYADPLDRLASGSHRRWLASHRDVSLDGSLSGLGVVVQEDYETLIGSDVDDLSRRLGQVVWTAMAALFLLLAAFWFVLTRRLAR
;
A
#
# COMPACT_ATOMS: atom_id res chain seq x y z
N GLN A 1 12.08 -11.99 25.28
CA GLN A 1 12.78 -11.25 24.21
C GLN A 1 14.25 -11.60 24.30
N LEU A 2 14.79 -12.35 23.34
CA LEU A 2 16.22 -12.69 23.28
C LEU A 2 16.94 -11.53 22.59
N ALA A 3 17.73 -10.77 23.35
CA ALA A 3 18.64 -9.78 22.77
C ALA A 3 19.71 -10.53 21.97
N ARG A 4 19.68 -10.43 20.64
CA ARG A 4 20.80 -10.87 19.81
C ARG A 4 21.94 -9.89 20.00
N VAL A 5 23.15 -10.42 20.20
CA VAL A 5 24.39 -9.64 20.07
C VAL A 5 24.35 -8.99 18.69
N PRO A 6 24.52 -7.66 18.57
CA PRO A 6 24.59 -7.03 17.26
C PRO A 6 25.71 -7.71 16.49
N ALA A 7 25.45 -8.12 15.25
CA ALA A 7 26.53 -8.56 14.37
C ALA A 7 27.48 -7.36 14.22
N LEU A 8 28.58 -7.37 14.97
CA LEU A 8 29.62 -6.36 14.92
C LEU A 8 30.33 -6.54 13.58
N ASP A 9 29.79 -5.92 12.54
CA ASP A 9 30.42 -5.81 11.23
C ASP A 9 31.34 -4.58 11.25
N GLU A 10 32.64 -4.82 11.05
CA GLU A 10 33.69 -3.80 11.11
C GLU A 10 33.49 -2.67 10.07
N GLU A 11 32.72 -2.93 9.01
CA GLU A 11 32.56 -2.02 7.87
C GLU A 11 31.72 -0.76 8.16
N THR A 12 30.81 -0.86 9.14
CA THR A 12 29.94 0.27 9.56
C THR A 12 30.43 0.96 10.83
N ILE A 13 31.35 0.34 11.57
CA ILE A 13 31.89 0.88 12.82
C ILE A 13 32.89 1.99 12.50
N GLY A 14 32.78 3.13 13.18
CA GLY A 14 33.66 4.29 12.98
C GLY A 14 33.28 5.19 11.82
N ARG A 15 32.17 4.90 11.12
CA ARG A 15 31.59 5.78 10.08
C ARG A 15 30.70 6.86 10.69
N ALA A 16 30.60 8.01 10.01
CA ALA A 16 29.82 9.15 10.46
C ALA A 16 28.43 9.20 9.80
N TYR A 17 27.41 8.72 10.52
CA TYR A 17 26.02 8.70 10.05
C TYR A 17 25.17 9.89 10.53
N GLY A 18 25.83 10.94 11.02
CA GLY A 18 25.13 12.12 11.55
C GLY A 18 24.33 12.92 10.53
N HIS A 19 24.51 12.64 9.23
CA HIS A 19 23.74 13.21 8.13
C HIS A 19 22.42 12.45 7.86
N ARG A 20 22.20 11.29 8.47
CA ARG A 20 20.99 10.50 8.25
C ARG A 20 19.84 10.98 9.13
N SER A 21 18.65 11.01 8.57
CA SER A 21 17.40 11.40 9.25
C SER A 21 17.11 10.58 10.50
N TYR A 22 17.52 9.31 10.55
CA TYR A 22 17.40 8.52 11.78
C TYR A 22 18.31 9.01 12.92
N PHE A 23 19.40 9.69 12.61
CA PHE A 23 20.35 10.21 13.62
C PHE A 23 19.98 11.60 14.11
N HIS A 24 19.59 12.50 13.21
CA HIS A 24 19.27 13.90 13.56
C HIS A 24 17.77 14.21 13.59
N GLY A 25 16.91 13.25 13.20
CA GLY A 25 15.46 13.29 13.42
C GLY A 25 14.69 14.30 12.58
N GLU A 26 15.30 14.86 11.53
CA GLU A 26 14.61 15.74 10.56
C GLU A 26 13.94 14.88 9.47
N PRO A 27 13.01 15.44 8.68
CA PRO A 27 12.26 14.68 7.68
C PRO A 27 13.09 14.09 6.55
N GLU A 28 14.27 14.66 6.25
CA GLU A 28 15.11 14.28 5.11
C GLU A 28 16.56 14.07 5.54
N ASP A 29 17.29 13.23 4.82
CA ASP A 29 18.73 13.08 4.99
C ASP A 29 19.45 14.37 4.55
N ARG A 30 20.46 14.76 5.33
CA ARG A 30 21.38 15.87 5.00
C ARG A 30 22.47 15.39 4.05
N ARG A 31 23.23 16.34 3.48
CA ARG A 31 24.42 15.97 2.70
C ARG A 31 25.47 15.35 3.60
N GLU A 32 26.14 14.32 3.07
CA GLU A 32 27.27 13.71 3.74
C GLU A 32 28.40 14.76 3.95
N GLY A 33 29.02 14.73 5.13
CA GLY A 33 30.05 15.69 5.53
C GLY A 33 29.52 16.96 6.20
N GLU A 34 28.20 17.17 6.26
CA GLU A 34 27.63 18.23 7.10
C GLU A 34 27.88 17.97 8.59
N ALA A 35 27.96 19.06 9.37
CA ALA A 35 28.20 18.98 10.80
C ALA A 35 27.09 18.16 11.49
N THR A 36 27.50 17.11 12.20
CA THR A 36 26.59 16.28 12.98
C THR A 36 26.05 17.09 14.14
N VAL A 37 24.73 17.25 14.18
CA VAL A 37 24.04 17.87 15.32
C VAL A 37 23.43 16.76 16.14
N LEU A 38 23.78 16.70 17.43
CA LEU A 38 23.17 15.74 18.33
C LEU A 38 21.67 16.03 18.46
N PRO A 39 20.85 14.97 18.48
CA PRO A 39 19.41 15.09 18.49
C PRO A 39 18.90 15.73 19.79
N THR A 40 17.93 16.64 19.69
CA THR A 40 17.33 17.30 20.87
C THR A 40 15.94 16.78 21.22
N TRP A 41 15.29 16.01 20.32
CA TRP A 41 13.93 15.52 20.53
C TRP A 41 13.84 14.44 21.61
N ARG A 42 12.62 14.16 22.06
CA ARG A 42 12.33 13.09 23.03
C ARG A 42 11.42 12.04 22.35
N GLY A 43 11.67 10.77 22.65
CA GLY A 43 10.87 9.65 22.17
C GLY A 43 11.25 9.13 20.78
N PRO A 44 10.60 8.03 20.35
CA PRO A 44 10.89 7.40 19.08
C PRO A 44 10.47 8.29 17.90
N ARG A 45 11.27 8.27 16.83
CA ARG A 45 10.99 8.91 15.55
C ARG A 45 11.23 7.95 14.42
N LEU A 46 10.48 8.14 13.34
CA LEU A 46 10.60 7.40 12.11
C LEU A 46 11.43 8.22 11.12
N SER A 47 12.46 7.63 10.52
CA SER A 47 13.32 8.29 9.52
C SER A 47 12.62 8.43 8.17
N THR A 48 13.28 9.10 7.22
CA THR A 48 12.96 8.89 5.80
C THR A 48 13.42 7.51 5.34
N VAL A 49 12.96 7.08 4.17
CA VAL A 49 13.46 5.88 3.50
C VAL A 49 14.87 6.18 2.96
N PHE A 50 15.80 5.23 3.14
CA PHE A 50 17.18 5.35 2.68
C PHE A 50 17.72 4.00 2.19
N ALA A 51 18.67 4.05 1.27
CA ALA A 51 19.40 2.85 0.84
C ALA A 51 20.43 2.45 1.92
N THR A 52 20.37 1.20 2.36
CA THR A 52 21.32 0.63 3.33
C THR A 52 22.65 0.32 2.64
N GLU A 53 23.77 0.69 3.26
CA GLU A 53 25.12 0.35 2.76
C GLU A 53 25.42 -1.16 2.79
N ARG A 54 24.79 -1.89 3.71
CA ARG A 54 25.04 -3.32 3.94
C ARG A 54 24.27 -4.25 3.00
N SER A 55 22.95 -4.07 2.99
CA SER A 55 22.03 -5.05 2.39
C SER A 55 21.60 -4.68 0.99
N ASP A 56 22.02 -3.52 0.50
CA ASP A 56 21.61 -3.02 -0.81
C ASP A 56 20.08 -2.90 -0.95
N ARG A 57 19.42 -2.64 0.18
CA ARG A 57 17.97 -2.57 0.32
C ARG A 57 17.59 -1.19 0.79
N TYR A 58 16.38 -0.79 0.44
CA TYR A 58 15.77 0.39 1.05
C TYR A 58 15.21 0.01 2.41
N ALA A 59 15.50 0.85 3.39
CA ALA A 59 15.02 0.69 4.75
C ALA A 59 14.56 2.04 5.28
N LEU A 60 13.76 1.98 6.33
CA LEU A 60 13.52 3.09 7.24
C LEU A 60 14.00 2.67 8.63
N ALA A 61 14.19 3.62 9.52
CA ALA A 61 14.57 3.33 10.89
C ALA A 61 13.61 3.99 11.87
N ILE A 62 13.31 3.27 12.95
CA ILE A 62 12.69 3.82 14.14
C ILE A 62 13.82 4.10 15.12
N SER A 63 14.09 5.37 15.40
CA SER A 63 15.22 5.82 16.22
C SER A 63 14.77 6.55 17.48
N ASN A 64 15.53 6.40 18.57
CA ASN A 64 15.29 7.04 19.84
C ASN A 64 16.63 7.56 20.41
N PRO A 65 16.72 8.84 20.82
CA PRO A 65 17.94 9.37 21.42
C PRO A 65 18.16 8.77 22.81
N LEU A 66 19.38 8.29 23.05
CA LEU A 66 19.86 7.86 24.35
C LEU A 66 20.36 9.08 25.11
N ARG A 67 19.85 9.27 26.34
CA ARG A 67 20.24 10.36 27.21
C ARG A 67 21.09 9.86 28.37
N ASP A 68 22.06 10.67 28.77
CA ASP A 68 22.84 10.44 29.98
C ASP A 68 22.14 11.02 31.22
N GLU A 69 22.80 10.91 32.38
CA GLU A 69 22.29 11.42 33.66
C GLU A 69 22.11 12.95 33.67
N THR A 70 22.75 13.68 32.75
CA THR A 70 22.63 15.13 32.61
C THR A 70 21.50 15.54 31.66
N GLU A 71 20.69 14.59 31.21
CA GLU A 71 19.66 14.75 30.17
C GLU A 71 20.23 15.14 28.78
N SER A 72 21.55 15.06 28.60
CA SER A 72 22.22 15.33 27.33
C SER A 72 22.17 14.08 26.45
N THR A 73 22.12 14.26 25.13
CA THR A 73 22.11 13.11 24.22
C THR A 73 23.49 12.49 24.11
N ALA A 74 23.62 11.24 24.56
CA ALA A 74 24.82 10.43 24.43
C ALA A 74 24.93 9.72 23.07
N GLY A 75 23.80 9.46 22.41
CA GLY A 75 23.76 8.83 21.09
C GLY A 75 22.35 8.54 20.62
N VAL A 76 22.22 7.73 19.58
CA VAL A 76 20.93 7.29 19.03
C VAL A 76 20.93 5.79 18.90
N ILE A 77 19.86 5.16 19.39
CA ILE A 77 19.57 3.75 19.12
C ILE A 77 18.43 3.67 18.11
N GLY A 78 18.48 2.72 17.19
CA GLY A 78 17.38 2.53 16.25
C GLY A 78 17.28 1.10 15.75
N VAL A 79 16.09 0.77 15.27
CA VAL A 79 15.78 -0.48 14.57
C VAL A 79 15.48 -0.14 13.13
N MET A 80 16.19 -0.79 12.20
CA MET A 80 15.93 -0.68 10.78
C MET A 80 14.88 -1.69 10.35
N LEU A 81 13.94 -1.24 9.54
CA LEU A 81 12.89 -2.05 8.91
C LEU A 81 13.08 -1.93 7.40
N GLU A 82 13.22 -3.07 6.74
CA GLU A 82 13.35 -3.13 5.29
C GLU A 82 12.00 -2.83 4.62
N VAL A 83 12.03 -1.92 3.63
CA VAL A 83 10.86 -1.56 2.82
C VAL A 83 10.38 -2.81 2.06
N GLY A 84 9.09 -3.10 2.13
CA GLY A 84 8.47 -4.29 1.55
C GLY A 84 8.78 -5.60 2.29
N ALA A 85 9.38 -5.57 3.49
CA ALA A 85 9.58 -6.78 4.30
C ALA A 85 9.01 -6.59 5.72
N PHE A 86 7.83 -5.98 5.81
CA PHE A 86 7.10 -5.88 7.06
C PHE A 86 6.45 -7.24 7.40
N ALA A 87 6.35 -7.54 8.70
CA ALA A 87 5.60 -8.71 9.16
C ALA A 87 4.12 -8.59 8.74
N GLU A 88 3.47 -9.74 8.53
CA GLU A 88 2.09 -9.89 8.10
C GLU A 88 1.17 -8.79 8.67
N ILE A 89 0.65 -7.94 7.79
CA ILE A 89 -0.38 -6.97 8.17
C ILE A 89 -1.70 -7.75 8.31
N PRO A 90 -2.50 -7.55 9.36
CA PRO A 90 -3.81 -8.21 9.45
C PRO A 90 -4.66 -7.89 8.21
N GLY A 91 -5.07 -8.94 7.47
CA GLY A 91 -5.71 -8.82 6.15
C GLY A 91 -4.77 -9.04 4.95
N ASP A 92 -3.52 -9.39 5.20
CA ASP A 92 -2.50 -9.80 4.23
C ASP A 92 -2.49 -11.33 4.01
N ASP A 93 -3.64 -12.02 4.23
CA ASP A 93 -3.88 -13.45 3.90
C ASP A 93 -3.82 -13.73 2.38
N ALA A 94 -3.25 -12.80 1.65
CA ALA A 94 -3.44 -12.48 0.27
C ALA A 94 -2.08 -12.58 -0.42
N ALA A 95 -1.69 -13.81 -0.79
CA ALA A 95 -0.60 -14.03 -1.73
C ALA A 95 -0.78 -13.14 -2.99
N ALA A 96 0.31 -12.81 -3.71
CA ALA A 96 0.23 -12.10 -4.99
C ALA A 96 -0.93 -12.62 -5.85
N GLY A 97 -1.96 -11.78 -6.01
CA GLY A 97 -3.17 -12.11 -6.78
C GLY A 97 -4.46 -12.21 -5.98
N ALA A 98 -4.45 -11.97 -4.67
CA ALA A 98 -5.68 -11.87 -3.90
C ALA A 98 -6.52 -10.65 -4.31
N ASP A 99 -7.84 -10.81 -4.19
CA ASP A 99 -8.82 -9.77 -4.51
C ASP A 99 -8.85 -8.63 -3.50
N ARG A 100 -8.20 -8.77 -2.33
CA ARG A 100 -8.14 -7.74 -1.30
C ARG A 100 -6.81 -7.80 -0.53
N PHE A 101 -6.19 -6.65 -0.29
CA PHE A 101 -4.96 -6.56 0.51
C PHE A 101 -4.75 -5.16 1.10
N ALA A 102 -3.82 -5.05 2.06
CA ALA A 102 -3.45 -3.79 2.70
C ALA A 102 -2.06 -3.31 2.27
N VAL A 103 -1.90 -1.99 2.13
CA VAL A 103 -0.68 -1.31 1.71
C VAL A 103 -0.34 -0.25 2.74
N LEU A 104 0.90 -0.24 3.22
CA LEU A 104 1.39 0.79 4.15
C LEU A 104 2.06 1.90 3.35
N ILE A 105 1.69 3.14 3.64
CA ILE A 105 2.23 4.34 2.99
C ILE A 105 2.80 5.33 4.00
N ASP A 106 3.82 6.08 3.59
CA ASP A 106 4.34 7.24 4.30
C ASP A 106 3.73 8.52 3.72
N GLN A 107 3.00 9.28 4.53
CA GLN A 107 2.41 10.55 4.11
C GLN A 107 3.30 11.76 4.40
N ARG A 108 4.43 11.56 5.07
CA ARG A 108 5.35 12.64 5.44
C ARG A 108 6.23 13.07 4.28
N THR A 109 6.31 12.24 3.23
CA THR A 109 7.09 12.47 2.02
C THR A 109 6.47 13.55 1.13
N GLN A 110 7.27 14.09 0.22
CA GLN A 110 6.79 15.00 -0.83
C GLN A 110 7.19 14.42 -2.21
N PRO A 111 6.24 13.94 -3.02
CA PRO A 111 4.80 13.89 -2.78
C PRO A 111 4.41 12.86 -1.68
N PRO A 112 3.29 13.07 -0.97
CA PRO A 112 2.84 12.15 0.07
C PRO A 112 2.38 10.82 -0.51
N GLY A 113 2.47 9.76 0.30
CA GLY A 113 1.95 8.44 -0.02
C GLY A 113 2.99 7.42 -0.47
N LEU A 114 4.26 7.61 -0.17
CA LEU A 114 5.32 6.66 -0.54
C LEU A 114 4.99 5.26 -0.02
N ILE A 115 4.90 4.27 -0.91
CA ILE A 115 4.59 2.90 -0.53
C ILE A 115 5.76 2.28 0.25
N LEU A 116 5.51 1.97 1.53
CA LEU A 116 6.45 1.30 2.42
C LEU A 116 6.26 -0.22 2.41
N HIS A 117 5.01 -0.69 2.38
CA HIS A 117 4.67 -2.12 2.29
C HIS A 117 3.63 -2.34 1.20
N HIS A 118 3.84 -3.36 0.39
CA HIS A 118 2.87 -3.83 -0.58
C HIS A 118 3.10 -5.33 -0.81
N PRO A 119 2.06 -6.18 -0.90
CA PRO A 119 2.23 -7.63 -1.07
C PRO A 119 3.10 -7.98 -2.29
N ARG A 120 2.82 -7.34 -3.43
CA ARG A 120 3.65 -7.49 -4.64
C ARG A 120 5.09 -7.02 -4.48
N LEU A 121 5.36 -6.06 -3.59
CA LEU A 121 6.73 -5.62 -3.30
C LEU A 121 7.43 -6.63 -2.38
N ALA A 122 6.68 -7.24 -1.47
CA ALA A 122 7.14 -8.29 -0.56
C ALA A 122 7.54 -9.56 -1.30
N ASP A 123 6.79 -9.95 -2.34
CA ASP A 123 7.07 -11.12 -3.17
C ASP A 123 8.31 -10.95 -4.08
N LEU A 124 8.77 -9.72 -4.31
CA LEU A 124 9.96 -9.48 -5.12
C LEU A 124 11.25 -9.77 -4.33
N PRO A 125 12.25 -10.43 -4.97
CA PRO A 125 13.59 -10.52 -4.42
C PRO A 125 14.18 -9.14 -4.14
N GLY A 126 14.96 -8.99 -3.06
CA GLY A 126 15.51 -7.70 -2.62
C GLY A 126 16.24 -6.91 -3.71
N ALA A 127 17.04 -7.57 -4.55
CA ALA A 127 17.72 -6.92 -5.68
C ALA A 127 16.75 -6.36 -6.74
N ARG A 128 15.65 -7.07 -7.02
CA ARG A 128 14.62 -6.61 -7.96
C ARG A 128 13.82 -5.45 -7.36
N ARG A 129 13.54 -5.51 -6.06
CA ARG A 129 12.89 -4.43 -5.30
C ARG A 129 13.71 -3.15 -5.38
N ARG A 130 15.02 -3.23 -5.14
CA ARG A 130 15.96 -2.10 -5.28
C ARG A 130 15.92 -1.51 -6.68
N ALA A 131 16.11 -2.35 -7.71
CA ALA A 131 16.11 -1.92 -9.09
C ALA A 131 14.82 -1.18 -9.47
N LEU A 132 13.67 -1.61 -8.95
CA LEU A 132 12.38 -0.97 -9.21
C LEU A 132 12.28 0.43 -8.58
N ILE A 133 12.82 0.60 -7.36
CA ILE A 133 12.89 1.91 -6.69
C ILE A 133 13.85 2.85 -7.43
N GLU A 134 15.02 2.34 -7.86
CA GLU A 134 16.01 3.15 -8.59
C GLU A 134 15.56 3.51 -10.01
N GLU A 135 14.89 2.60 -10.72
CA GLU A 135 14.43 2.81 -12.10
C GLU A 135 13.29 3.85 -12.18
N HIS A 136 12.42 3.88 -11.18
CA HIS A 136 11.20 4.67 -11.22
C HIS A 136 11.20 5.87 -10.28
N GLY A 137 12.10 5.89 -9.29
CA GLY A 137 12.15 6.92 -8.27
C GLY A 137 10.99 6.83 -7.27
N GLU A 138 11.16 7.50 -6.13
CA GLU A 138 10.19 7.50 -5.03
C GLU A 138 8.84 8.11 -5.44
N GLU A 139 8.83 9.14 -6.30
CA GLU A 139 7.61 9.80 -6.76
C GLU A 139 6.64 8.86 -7.49
N ARG A 140 7.15 7.88 -8.24
CA ARG A 140 6.33 6.90 -8.96
C ARG A 140 5.84 5.75 -8.09
N LEU A 141 6.38 5.64 -6.88
CA LEU A 141 5.96 4.69 -5.86
C LEU A 141 5.02 5.32 -4.84
N CYS A 142 4.64 6.59 -5.03
CA CYS A 142 3.61 7.21 -4.21
C CYS A 142 2.22 6.74 -4.64
N ALA A 143 1.46 6.25 -3.66
CA ALA A 143 0.04 5.98 -3.82
C ALA A 143 -0.70 7.28 -4.15
N PRO A 144 -1.61 7.28 -5.14
CA PRO A 144 -2.52 8.39 -5.38
C PRO A 144 -3.23 8.84 -4.11
N ALA A 145 -3.41 10.16 -3.97
CA ALA A 145 -4.11 10.72 -2.82
C ALA A 145 -5.57 10.24 -2.77
N ILE A 146 -5.94 9.52 -1.71
CA ILE A 146 -7.32 9.10 -1.43
C ILE A 146 -7.76 9.84 -0.16
N PRO A 147 -8.89 10.57 -0.18
CA PRO A 147 -9.44 11.17 1.03
C PRO A 147 -9.71 10.09 2.09
N SER A 148 -9.23 10.31 3.33
CA SER A 148 -9.42 9.37 4.43
C SER A 148 -10.91 9.02 4.62
N GLY A 149 -11.23 7.73 4.68
CA GLY A 149 -12.60 7.21 4.82
C GLY A 149 -13.45 7.22 3.54
N SER A 150 -12.92 7.67 2.40
CA SER A 150 -13.59 7.53 1.10
C SER A 150 -13.24 6.20 0.44
N LEU A 151 -14.19 5.63 -0.29
CA LEU A 151 -13.94 4.53 -1.22
C LEU A 151 -13.83 5.14 -2.62
N SER A 152 -12.75 4.88 -3.35
CA SER A 152 -12.52 5.52 -4.65
C SER A 152 -11.84 4.58 -5.63
N HIS A 153 -12.07 4.85 -6.92
CA HIS A 153 -11.32 4.20 -7.99
C HIS A 153 -9.84 4.52 -7.81
N TYR A 154 -9.05 3.47 -7.72
CA TYR A 154 -7.64 3.52 -7.42
C TYR A 154 -6.86 2.80 -8.51
N ALA A 155 -5.79 3.46 -8.95
CA ALA A 155 -4.81 2.90 -9.85
C ALA A 155 -3.55 2.62 -9.05
N ASP A 156 -3.30 1.34 -8.76
CA ASP A 156 -2.10 0.95 -8.03
C ASP A 156 -0.84 1.22 -8.88
N PRO A 157 0.11 2.03 -8.38
CA PRO A 157 1.37 2.24 -9.07
C PRO A 157 2.13 0.94 -9.30
N LEU A 158 2.07 -0.03 -8.38
CA LEU A 158 2.82 -1.28 -8.47
C LEU A 158 2.21 -2.27 -9.45
N ASP A 159 0.90 -2.25 -9.69
CA ASP A 159 0.27 -2.99 -10.80
C ASP A 159 0.94 -2.68 -12.14
N ARG A 160 1.08 -1.39 -12.46
CA ARG A 160 1.67 -0.95 -13.72
C ARG A 160 3.17 -1.24 -13.77
N LEU A 161 3.90 -0.92 -12.69
CA LEU A 161 5.36 -0.97 -12.69
C LEU A 161 5.92 -2.40 -12.52
N ALA A 162 5.30 -3.24 -11.69
CA ALA A 162 5.77 -4.58 -11.42
C ALA A 162 5.18 -5.65 -12.36
N SER A 163 3.90 -5.51 -12.76
CA SER A 163 3.19 -6.55 -13.52
C SER A 163 2.79 -6.14 -14.94
N GLY A 164 2.81 -4.84 -15.28
CA GLY A 164 2.26 -4.33 -16.54
C GLY A 164 0.74 -4.48 -16.65
N SER A 165 0.06 -4.82 -15.55
CA SER A 165 -1.39 -4.97 -15.51
C SER A 165 -2.08 -3.62 -15.28
N HIS A 166 -3.31 -3.50 -15.76
CA HIS A 166 -4.18 -2.33 -15.58
C HIS A 166 -5.47 -2.73 -14.86
N ARG A 167 -5.35 -3.41 -13.72
CA ARG A 167 -6.54 -3.71 -12.92
C ARG A 167 -7.10 -2.44 -12.31
N ARG A 168 -8.42 -2.45 -12.11
CA ARG A 168 -9.13 -1.37 -11.44
C ARG A 168 -9.32 -1.78 -9.99
N TRP A 169 -8.79 -0.98 -9.08
CA TRP A 169 -8.93 -1.21 -7.66
C TRP A 169 -9.96 -0.26 -7.08
N LEU A 170 -10.68 -0.71 -6.08
CA LEU A 170 -11.36 0.13 -5.12
C LEU A 170 -10.44 0.24 -3.91
N ALA A 171 -10.12 1.46 -3.50
CA ALA A 171 -9.28 1.67 -2.34
C ALA A 171 -9.98 2.53 -1.29
N SER A 172 -9.69 2.22 -0.03
CA SER A 172 -10.01 3.07 1.10
C SER A 172 -8.76 3.35 1.91
N HIS A 173 -8.66 4.57 2.43
CA HIS A 173 -7.49 5.07 3.12
C HIS A 173 -7.80 5.43 4.57
N ARG A 174 -6.90 5.09 5.48
CA ARG A 174 -6.97 5.48 6.88
C ARG A 174 -5.60 5.79 7.46
N ASP A 175 -5.53 6.91 8.18
CA ASP A 175 -4.34 7.33 8.90
C ASP A 175 -4.07 6.42 10.11
N VAL A 176 -2.79 6.12 10.34
CA VAL A 176 -2.34 5.35 11.50
C VAL A 176 -2.09 6.31 12.66
N SER A 177 -2.79 6.12 13.76
CA SER A 177 -2.57 6.88 15.00
C SER A 177 -1.82 6.05 16.04
N LEU A 178 -0.82 6.65 16.68
CA LEU A 178 -0.13 6.10 17.85
C LEU A 178 -0.46 6.99 19.05
N ASP A 179 -1.03 6.40 20.11
CA ASP A 179 -1.43 7.11 21.33
C ASP A 179 -2.30 8.36 21.08
N GLY A 180 -3.20 8.28 20.09
CA GLY A 180 -4.10 9.37 19.70
C GLY A 180 -3.48 10.48 18.85
N SER A 181 -2.18 10.38 18.51
CA SER A 181 -1.49 11.30 17.61
C SER A 181 -1.29 10.66 16.22
N LEU A 182 -1.41 11.45 15.17
CA LEU A 182 -1.13 10.99 13.80
C LEU A 182 0.35 10.65 13.66
N SER A 183 0.66 9.43 13.21
CA SER A 183 2.03 8.96 13.03
C SER A 183 2.67 9.46 11.72
N GLY A 184 1.86 9.97 10.80
CA GLY A 184 2.27 10.27 9.42
C GLY A 184 2.31 9.03 8.53
N LEU A 185 2.00 7.84 9.05
CA LEU A 185 1.76 6.64 8.27
C LEU A 185 0.27 6.52 7.93
N GLY A 186 -0.02 5.96 6.76
CA GLY A 186 -1.37 5.62 6.32
C GLY A 186 -1.45 4.15 5.89
N VAL A 187 -2.63 3.57 6.00
CA VAL A 187 -2.95 2.26 5.43
C VAL A 187 -3.98 2.46 4.32
N VAL A 188 -3.67 1.91 3.15
CA VAL A 188 -4.58 1.83 2.01
C VAL A 188 -5.00 0.37 1.86
N VAL A 189 -6.30 0.10 2.02
CA VAL A 189 -6.86 -1.21 1.71
C VAL A 189 -7.37 -1.16 0.29
N GLN A 190 -6.92 -2.10 -0.54
CA GLN A 190 -7.29 -2.23 -1.95
C GLN A 190 -8.11 -3.50 -2.15
N GLU A 191 -9.12 -3.41 -3.02
CA GLU A 191 -9.99 -4.52 -3.40
C GLU A 191 -10.27 -4.51 -4.90
N ASP A 192 -10.28 -5.67 -5.57
CA ASP A 192 -10.46 -5.78 -7.02
C ASP A 192 -11.91 -5.41 -7.39
N TYR A 193 -12.05 -4.41 -8.26
CA TYR A 193 -13.35 -3.91 -8.69
C TYR A 193 -14.15 -4.99 -9.45
N GLU A 194 -13.49 -5.80 -10.28
CA GLU A 194 -14.16 -6.79 -11.12
C GLU A 194 -14.73 -7.94 -10.28
N THR A 195 -14.00 -8.36 -9.24
CA THR A 195 -14.45 -9.41 -8.32
C THR A 195 -15.63 -8.93 -7.48
N LEU A 196 -15.59 -7.69 -6.96
CA LEU A 196 -16.64 -7.14 -6.09
C LEU A 196 -17.94 -6.75 -6.81
N ILE A 197 -17.86 -6.16 -8.01
CA ILE A 197 -19.03 -5.55 -8.68
C ILE A 197 -19.32 -6.24 -10.01
N GLY A 198 -18.30 -6.66 -10.74
CA GLY A 198 -18.46 -7.22 -12.10
C GLY A 198 -19.31 -8.49 -12.11
N SER A 199 -19.05 -9.42 -11.20
CA SER A 199 -19.75 -10.71 -11.12
C SER A 199 -21.25 -10.55 -10.80
N ASP A 200 -21.59 -9.70 -9.83
CA ASP A 200 -22.97 -9.47 -9.40
C ASP A 200 -23.80 -8.69 -10.45
N VAL A 201 -23.17 -7.72 -11.13
CA VAL A 201 -23.83 -6.95 -12.19
C VAL A 201 -24.09 -7.82 -13.42
N ASP A 202 -23.15 -8.69 -13.79
CA ASP A 202 -23.31 -9.62 -14.90
C ASP A 202 -24.42 -10.64 -14.62
N ASP A 203 -24.50 -11.16 -13.40
CA ASP A 203 -25.57 -12.07 -12.98
C ASP A 203 -26.94 -11.38 -12.93
N LEU A 204 -27.00 -10.13 -12.46
CA LEU A 204 -28.22 -9.33 -12.50
C LEU A 204 -28.66 -9.09 -13.95
N SER A 205 -27.74 -8.75 -14.84
CA SER A 205 -28.05 -8.52 -16.27
C SER A 205 -28.59 -9.79 -16.94
N ARG A 206 -28.01 -10.96 -16.65
CA ARG A 206 -28.48 -12.25 -17.15
C ARG A 206 -29.88 -12.58 -16.65
N ARG A 207 -30.15 -12.35 -15.37
CA ARG A 207 -31.49 -12.58 -14.78
C ARG A 207 -32.53 -11.62 -15.34
N LEU A 208 -32.21 -10.33 -15.49
CA LEU A 208 -33.11 -9.38 -16.16
C LEU A 208 -33.37 -9.79 -17.62
N GLY A 209 -32.34 -10.21 -18.34
CA GLY A 209 -32.48 -10.72 -19.70
C GLY A 209 -33.44 -11.92 -19.79
N GLN A 210 -33.34 -12.87 -18.84
CA GLN A 210 -34.25 -14.01 -18.76
C GLN A 210 -35.70 -13.58 -18.46
N VAL A 211 -35.90 -12.61 -17.57
CA VAL A 211 -37.23 -12.07 -17.26
C VAL A 211 -37.84 -11.37 -18.47
N VAL A 212 -37.06 -10.56 -19.20
CA VAL A 212 -37.51 -9.89 -20.43
C VAL A 212 -37.89 -10.91 -21.50
N TRP A 213 -37.05 -11.94 -21.70
CA TRP A 213 -37.32 -13.00 -22.67
C TRP A 213 -38.57 -13.82 -22.33
N THR A 214 -38.75 -14.18 -21.06
CA THR A 214 -39.93 -14.93 -20.62
C THR A 214 -41.21 -14.10 -20.75
N ALA A 215 -41.16 -12.81 -20.40
CA ALA A 215 -42.28 -11.89 -20.59
C ALA A 215 -42.63 -11.71 -22.08
N MET A 216 -41.62 -11.53 -22.94
CA MET A 216 -41.81 -11.46 -24.40
C MET A 216 -42.44 -12.73 -24.97
N ALA A 217 -41.95 -13.91 -24.57
CA ALA A 217 -42.48 -15.19 -25.03
C ALA A 217 -43.94 -15.38 -24.60
N ALA A 218 -44.28 -15.02 -23.35
CA ALA A 218 -45.65 -15.08 -22.85
C ALA A 218 -46.59 -14.13 -23.62
N LEU A 219 -46.15 -12.89 -23.89
CA LEU A 219 -46.91 -11.92 -24.68
C LEU A 219 -47.15 -12.43 -26.11
N PHE A 220 -46.12 -13.00 -26.75
CA PHE A 220 -46.22 -13.55 -28.10
C PHE A 220 -47.18 -14.74 -28.15
N LEU A 221 -47.14 -15.63 -27.16
CA LEU A 221 -48.08 -16.74 -27.02
C LEU A 221 -49.53 -16.26 -26.86
N LEU A 222 -49.75 -15.23 -26.04
CA LEU A 222 -51.09 -14.63 -25.86
C LEU A 222 -51.62 -14.02 -27.16
N LEU A 223 -50.77 -13.27 -27.89
CA LEU A 223 -51.12 -12.72 -29.20
C LEU A 223 -51.44 -13.83 -30.21
N ALA A 224 -50.62 -14.88 -30.29
CA ALA A 224 -50.84 -16.00 -31.18
C ALA A 224 -52.15 -16.76 -30.86
N ALA A 225 -52.42 -17.01 -29.57
CA ALA A 225 -53.66 -17.64 -29.12
C ALA A 225 -54.89 -16.78 -29.45
N PHE A 226 -54.79 -15.46 -29.25
CA PHE A 226 -55.85 -14.52 -29.61
C PHE A 226 -56.15 -14.55 -31.12
N TRP A 227 -55.11 -14.48 -31.96
CA TRP A 227 -55.24 -14.58 -33.42
C TRP A 227 -55.83 -15.91 -33.88
N PHE A 228 -55.44 -17.01 -33.24
CA PHE A 228 -55.97 -18.34 -33.54
C PHE A 228 -57.48 -18.45 -33.25
N VAL A 229 -57.95 -17.88 -32.13
CA VAL A 229 -59.38 -17.86 -31.78
C VAL A 229 -60.18 -17.00 -32.76
N LEU A 230 -59.64 -15.83 -33.14
CA LEU A 230 -60.30 -14.90 -34.06
C LEU A 230 -60.47 -15.51 -35.46
N THR A 231 -59.40 -16.08 -36.02
CA THR A 231 -59.45 -16.71 -37.36
C THR A 231 -60.37 -17.92 -37.38
N ARG A 232 -60.37 -18.73 -36.33
CA ARG A 232 -61.30 -19.87 -36.19
C ARG A 232 -62.77 -19.44 -36.07
N ARG A 233 -63.04 -18.28 -35.45
CA ARG A 233 -64.39 -17.71 -35.35
C ARG A 233 -64.87 -17.13 -36.68
N LEU A 234 -63.99 -16.48 -37.45
CA LEU A 234 -64.32 -15.91 -38.76
C LEU A 234 -64.49 -16.96 -39.87
N ALA A 235 -63.87 -18.13 -39.72
CA ALA A 235 -64.00 -19.24 -40.66
C ALA A 235 -65.25 -20.12 -40.44
N ARG A 236 -66.07 -19.82 -39.44
CA ARG A 236 -67.37 -20.47 -39.17
C ARG A 236 -68.50 -19.51 -39.48
#